data_AF-A0A1Z5IQQ9-F1
#
_entry.id   AF-A0A1Z5IQQ9-F1
#
_cell.length_a   1.000
_cell.length_b   1.000
_cell.length_c   1.000
_cell.angle_alpha   90.00
_cell.angle_beta   90.00
_cell.angle_gamma   90.00
#
_symmetry.space_group_name_H-M   'P 1'
#
loop_
_entity.id
_entity.type
_entity.pdbx_description
1 polymer ?
#
loop_
_entity_poly.entity_id
_entity_poly.type
_entity_poly.pdbx_seq_one_letter_code
_entity_poly.pdbx_strand_id
1 'polypeptide(L)' 'MPKIYRLQLGPLVRQLPVMTLPNGVTIASFVLLGDAELTHLAAEKLLNKVQQAEFDYFVTVESKGIPLAQEMTWLSGRC' A
#
# COMPACT_ATOMS: atom_id res chain seq x y z
N MET A 1 17.82 -9.54 -17.31
CA MET A 1 16.77 -8.54 -17.06
C MET A 1 16.02 -8.95 -15.80
N PRO A 2 15.74 -8.05 -14.85
CA PRO A 2 14.94 -8.39 -13.68
C PRO A 2 13.54 -8.83 -14.12
N LYS A 3 13.01 -9.87 -13.48
CA LYS A 3 11.62 -10.29 -13.70
C LYS A 3 10.70 -9.20 -13.15
N ILE A 4 9.70 -8.80 -13.92
CA ILE A 4 8.77 -7.73 -13.57
C ILE A 4 7.37 -8.31 -13.36
N TYR A 5 6.67 -7.81 -12.35
CA TYR A 5 5.26 -8.06 -12.15
C TYR A 5 4.46 -6.78 -12.44
N ARG A 6 3.45 -6.87 -13.29
CA ARG A 6 2.56 -5.74 -13.58
C ARG A 6 1.45 -5.68 -12.54
N LEU A 7 1.51 -4.67 -11.67
CA LEU A 7 0.42 -4.33 -10.75
C LEU A 7 -0.56 -3.38 -11.46
N GLN A 8 -1.86 -3.62 -11.30
CA GLN A 8 -2.91 -2.69 -11.67
C GLN A 8 -3.80 -2.41 -10.45
N LEU A 9 -3.94 -1.13 -10.08
CA LEU A 9 -4.82 -0.66 -9.02
C LEU A 9 -5.69 0.47 -9.57
N GLY A 10 -6.96 0.16 -9.86
CA GLY A 10 -7.84 1.11 -10.56
C GLY A 10 -7.22 1.55 -11.90
N PRO A 11 -7.08 2.86 -12.16
CA PRO A 11 -6.42 3.35 -13.38
C PRO A 11 -4.89 3.25 -13.32
N LEU A 12 -4.29 3.03 -12.15
CA LEU A 12 -2.85 3.06 -11.97
C LEU A 12 -2.21 1.72 -12.36
N VAL A 13 -1.13 1.79 -13.12
CA VAL A 13 -0.31 0.64 -13.50
C VAL A 13 1.10 0.87 -12.98
N ARG A 14 1.69 -0.15 -12.33
CA ARG A 14 3.06 -0.15 -11.84
C ARG A 14 3.79 -1.42 -12.25
N GLN A 15 5.10 -1.30 -12.44
CA GLN A 15 5.99 -2.42 -12.72
C GLN A 15 6.82 -2.71 -11.46
N LEU A 16 6.48 -3.79 -10.76
CA LEU A 16 7.14 -4.17 -9.53
C LEU A 16 8.31 -5.11 -9.84
N PRO A 17 9.51 -4.86 -9.29
CA PRO A 17 10.61 -5.79 -9.43
C PRO A 17 10.30 -7.08 -8.65
N VAL A 18 10.50 -8.22 -9.30
CA VAL A 18 10.35 -9.53 -8.67
C VAL A 18 11.69 -9.93 -8.07
N MET A 19 11.69 -10.22 -6.77
CA MET A 19 12.88 -10.61 -6.02
C MET A 19 12.65 -11.89 -5.24
N THR A 20 13.70 -12.70 -5.12
CA THR A 20 13.71 -13.92 -4.31
C THR A 20 14.40 -13.62 -2.99
N LEU A 21 13.69 -13.87 -1.90
CA LEU A 21 14.18 -13.73 -0.54
C LEU A 21 15.16 -14.87 -0.21
N PRO A 22 16.02 -14.71 0.82
CA PRO A 22 17.00 -15.74 1.20
C PRO A 22 16.38 -17.11 1.55
N ASN A 23 15.12 -17.12 1.97
CA ASN A 23 14.36 -18.34 2.26
C ASN A 23 13.74 -19.01 1.01
N GLY A 24 14.08 -18.54 -0.20
CA GLY A 24 13.58 -19.07 -1.47
C GLY A 24 12.20 -18.53 -1.89
N VAL A 25 11.52 -17.76 -1.06
CA VAL A 25 10.21 -17.16 -1.40
C VAL A 25 10.42 -16.04 -2.41
N THR A 26 9.66 -16.06 -3.51
CA THR A 26 9.71 -15.01 -4.54
C THR A 26 8.50 -14.09 -4.40
N ILE A 27 8.76 -12.79 -4.29
CA ILE A 27 7.73 -11.74 -4.14
C ILE A 27 7.89 -10.67 -5.21
N ALA A 28 6.78 -10.02 -5.55
CA ALA A 28 6.82 -8.72 -6.21
C ALA A 28 7.07 -7.65 -5.14
N SER A 29 8.22 -6.97 -5.21
CA SER A 29 8.58 -5.95 -4.23
C SER A 29 7.69 -4.74 -4.39
N PHE A 30 6.86 -4.51 -3.37
CA PHE A 30 5.91 -3.41 -3.31
C PHE A 30 6.39 -2.35 -2.32
N VAL A 31 6.63 -1.13 -2.82
CA VAL A 31 7.13 -0.01 -2.02
C VAL A 31 6.23 1.20 -2.26
N LEU A 32 5.62 1.71 -1.19
CA LEU A 32 4.78 2.92 -1.23
C LEU A 32 5.57 4.21 -1.05
N LEU A 33 6.75 4.13 -0.43
CA LEU A 33 7.59 5.30 -0.18
C LEU A 33 8.00 5.94 -1.53
N GLY A 34 7.51 7.16 -1.76
CA GLY A 34 7.72 7.91 -3.00
C GLY A 34 6.58 7.81 -4.03
N ASP A 35 5.56 6.99 -3.80
CA ASP A 35 4.40 6.85 -4.71
C ASP A 35 3.12 7.38 -4.06
N ALA A 36 2.98 8.72 -4.04
CA ALA A 36 1.85 9.39 -3.42
C ALA A 36 0.51 9.06 -4.11
N GLU A 37 0.51 8.95 -5.44
CA GLU A 37 -0.68 8.64 -6.24
C GLU A 37 -1.24 7.25 -5.91
N LEU A 38 -0.36 6.24 -5.87
CA LEU A 38 -0.75 4.88 -5.51
C LEU A 38 -1.20 4.79 -4.04
N THR A 39 -0.52 5.53 -3.15
CA THR A 39 -0.85 5.59 -1.72
C THR A 39 -2.26 6.15 -1.52
N HIS A 40 -2.57 7.29 -2.13
CA HIS A 40 -3.88 7.94 -2.04
C HIS A 40 -5.00 7.03 -2.54
N LEU A 41 -4.85 6.47 -3.75
CA LEU A 41 -5.87 5.57 -4.31
C LEU A 41 -6.05 4.29 -3.48
N ALA A 42 -4.96 3.75 -2.93
CA ALA A 42 -5.02 2.59 -2.04
C ALA A 42 -5.75 2.93 -0.74
N ALA A 43 -5.45 4.08 -0.14
CA ALA A 43 -6.08 4.56 1.09
C ALA A 43 -7.59 4.74 0.92
N GLU A 44 -8.04 5.45 -0.12
CA GLU A 44 -9.47 5.61 -0.43
C GLU A 44 -10.19 4.26 -0.58
N LYS A 45 -9.59 3.32 -1.32
CA LYS A 45 -10.16 1.99 -1.53
C LYS A 45 -10.24 1.17 -0.24
N LEU A 46 -9.24 1.30 0.64
CA LEU A 46 -9.24 0.60 1.93
C LEU A 46 -10.25 1.21 2.90
N LEU A 47 -10.35 2.54 2.96
CA LEU A 47 -11.34 3.23 3.80
C LEU A 47 -12.78 2.83 3.44
N ASN A 48 -13.09 2.72 2.14
CA ASN A 48 -14.39 2.22 1.70
C ASN A 48 -14.71 0.81 2.21
N LYS A 49 -13.70 -0.03 2.48
CA LYS A 49 -13.89 -1.37 3.04
C LYS A 49 -14.07 -1.39 4.55
N VAL A 50 -13.50 -0.40 5.25
CA VAL A 50 -13.55 -0.31 6.72
C VAL A 50 -14.49 0.78 7.21
N GLN A 51 -15.28 1.40 6.33
CA GLN A 51 -16.17 2.52 6.65
C GLN A 51 -17.20 2.20 7.75
N GLN A 52 -17.58 0.93 7.90
CA GLN A 52 -18.55 0.46 8.90
C GLN A 52 -17.88 -0.02 10.20
N ALA A 53 -16.55 -0.11 10.23
CA ALA A 53 -15.84 -0.55 11.42
C ALA A 53 -15.71 0.63 12.39
N GLU A 54 -16.04 0.38 13.66
CA GLU A 54 -15.64 1.26 14.75
C GLU A 54 -14.22 0.88 15.19
N PHE A 55 -13.33 1.87 15.17
CA PHE A 55 -11.95 1.74 15.60
C PHE A 55 -11.42 3.10 16.07
N ASP A 56 -10.46 3.07 16.99
CA ASP A 56 -9.83 4.26 17.55
C ASP A 56 -8.52 4.63 16.83
N TYR A 57 -7.78 3.62 16.34
CA TYR A 57 -6.43 3.83 15.81
C TYR A 57 -6.18 3.05 14.52
N PHE A 58 -5.41 3.68 13.62
CA PHE A 58 -4.71 2.97 12.56
C PHE A 58 -3.32 2.57 13.04
N VAL A 59 -2.99 1.28 12.93
CA VAL A 59 -1.68 0.73 13.31
C VAL A 59 -1.05 0.07 12.09
N THR A 60 0.24 0.36 11.85
CA THR A 60 0.99 -0.19 10.73
C THR A 60 2.36 -0.71 11.19
N VAL A 61 2.93 -1.64 10.42
CA VAL A 61 4.23 -2.25 10.73
C VAL A 61 5.31 -1.59 9.87
N GLU A 62 6.38 -1.14 10.54
CA GLU A 62 7.60 -0.58 9.94
C GLU A 62 7.37 0.65 9.04
N SER A 63 8.42 1.12 8.37
CA SER A 63 8.43 2.35 7.57
C SER A 63 7.61 2.27 6.27
N LYS A 64 7.45 1.07 5.71
CA LYS A 64 6.82 0.86 4.40
C LYS A 64 5.31 1.15 4.43
N GLY A 65 4.68 0.95 5.58
CA GLY A 65 3.26 1.20 5.78
C GLY A 65 2.93 2.61 6.27
N ILE A 66 3.92 3.43 6.61
CA ILE A 66 3.72 4.79 7.13
C ILE A 66 2.90 5.67 6.16
N PRO A 67 3.23 5.74 4.85
CA PRO A 67 2.48 6.60 3.93
C PRO A 67 1.00 6.23 3.88
N LEU A 68 0.70 4.92 3.87
CA LEU A 68 -0.68 4.43 3.80
C LEU A 68 -1.46 4.71 5.08
N ALA A 69 -0.86 4.43 6.24
CA ALA A 69 -1.51 4.68 7.52
C ALA A 69 -1.79 6.17 7.73
N GLN A 70 -0.84 7.03 7.34
CA GLN A 70 -1.04 8.46 7.42
C GLN A 70 -2.15 8.92 6.47
N GLU A 71 -2.11 8.49 5.21
CA GLU A 71 -3.11 8.90 4.22
C GLU A 71 -4.51 8.42 4.61
N MET A 72 -4.65 7.20 5.13
CA MET A 72 -5.92 6.69 5.65
C MET A 72 -6.41 7.48 6.86
N THR A 73 -5.52 7.84 7.79
CA THR A 73 -5.85 8.69 8.94
C THR A 73 -6.40 10.03 8.45
N TRP A 74 -5.67 10.71 7.56
CA TRP A 74 -6.05 11.97 6.97
C TRP A 74 -7.41 11.93 6.25
N LEU A 75 -7.60 10.96 5.36
CA LEU A 75 -8.85 10.82 4.58
C LEU A 75 -10.05 10.40 5.44
N SER A 76 -9.82 9.69 6.55
CA SER A 76 -10.91 9.29 7.46
C SER A 76 -11.45 10.44 8.31
N GLY A 77 -10.73 11.57 8.40
CA GLY A 77 -11.05 12.67 9.29
C GLY A 77 -10.90 12.33 10.78
N ARG A 78 -10.29 11.19 11.11
CA ARG A 78 -9.99 10.77 12.49
C ARG A 78 -8.56 11.19 12.82
N CYS A 79 -8.36 11.90 13.93
CA CYS A 79 -7.05 12.26 14.48
C CYS A 79 -6.81 11.50 15.78
#